data_AF-A0A0F9S0Q6-F1
#
_entry.id   AF-A0A0F9S0Q6-F1
#
_cell.length_a   1.000
_cell.length_b   1.000
_cell.length_c   1.000
_cell.angle_alpha   90.00
_cell.angle_beta   90.00
_cell.angle_gamma   90.00
#
_symmetry.space_group_name_H-M   'P 1'
#
loop_
_entity.id
_entity.type
_entity.pdbx_description
1 polymer ?
#
loop_
_entity_poly.entity_id
_entity_poly.type
_entity_poly.pdbx_seq_one_letter_code
_entity_poly.pdbx_strand_id
1 'polypeptide(L)'
;MSKKDRRQILEGLASRIDPTEHAQHLEEQLKQLKSRASQVMVAVQQIEDDPHGPEVEKAQVDDGYQQLESLLWRIKDTEERLEGMTQAHVTSIAGLNRTQKRNAEQQATKIKVAKPSKRDISDDLSNDDDSTTDESDDPTVPSDD
;
A
#
# COMPACT_ATOMS: atom_id res chain seq x y z
N MET A 1 -2.00 -25.13 -5.05
CA MET A 1 -0.96 -24.07 -4.96
C MET A 1 -0.68 -23.77 -3.51
N SER A 2 0.59 -23.81 -3.09
CA SER A 2 0.99 -23.45 -1.73
C SER A 2 0.83 -21.94 -1.52
N LYS A 3 0.60 -21.50 -0.27
CA LYS A 3 0.60 -20.06 0.09
C LYS A 3 1.92 -19.38 -0.31
N LYS A 4 3.04 -20.12 -0.28
CA LYS A 4 4.36 -19.65 -0.74
C LYS A 4 4.37 -19.38 -2.25
N ASP A 5 3.84 -20.28 -3.06
CA ASP A 5 3.78 -20.12 -4.52
C ASP A 5 2.93 -18.92 -4.92
N ARG A 6 1.79 -18.73 -4.24
CA ARG A 6 0.88 -17.60 -4.49
C ARG A 6 1.54 -16.25 -4.14
N ARG A 7 2.28 -16.19 -3.03
CA ARG A 7 3.07 -15.00 -2.64
C ARG A 7 4.17 -14.70 -3.65
N GLN A 8 4.89 -15.72 -4.12
CA GLN A 8 5.99 -15.55 -5.08
C GLN A 8 5.51 -15.07 -6.45
N ILE A 9 4.34 -15.55 -6.89
CA ILE A 9 3.68 -15.07 -8.11
C ILE A 9 3.25 -13.60 -7.94
N LEU A 10 2.65 -13.24 -6.81
CA LEU A 10 2.25 -11.86 -6.53
C LEU A 10 3.46 -10.91 -6.43
N GLU A 11 4.54 -11.32 -5.76
CA GLU A 11 5.80 -10.58 -5.70
C GLU A 11 6.44 -10.44 -7.09
N GLY A 12 6.39 -11.50 -7.91
CA GLY A 12 6.89 -11.49 -9.29
C GLY A 12 6.03 -10.70 -10.27
N LEU A 13 4.74 -10.49 -9.98
CA LEU A 13 3.85 -9.62 -10.76
C LEU A 13 4.00 -8.16 -10.31
N ALA A 14 4.12 -7.91 -9.01
CA ALA A 14 4.36 -6.59 -8.45
C ALA A 14 5.73 -6.03 -8.84
N SER A 15 6.76 -6.87 -8.97
CA SER A 15 8.09 -6.45 -9.42
C SER A 15 8.19 -6.11 -10.91
N ARG A 16 7.19 -6.49 -11.72
CA ARG A 16 7.13 -6.19 -13.16
C ARG A 16 6.50 -4.83 -13.46
N ILE A 17 5.85 -4.22 -12.48
CA ILE A 17 5.25 -2.90 -12.61
C ILE A 17 6.19 -1.95 -11.88
N ASP A 18 6.97 -1.16 -12.61
CA ASP A 18 7.72 -0.07 -12.00
C ASP A 18 6.70 0.89 -11.36
N PRO A 19 6.76 1.11 -10.03
CA PRO A 19 5.86 2.03 -9.35
C PRO A 19 5.89 3.45 -9.97
N THR A 20 7.02 3.85 -10.53
CA THR A 20 7.21 5.15 -11.18
C THR A 20 6.43 5.20 -12.50
N GLU A 21 6.58 4.18 -13.35
CA GLU A 21 5.84 4.09 -14.62
C GLU A 21 4.33 3.96 -14.39
N HIS A 22 3.92 3.20 -13.38
CA HIS A 22 2.51 3.07 -13.02
C HIS A 22 1.92 4.37 -12.47
N ALA A 23 2.68 5.12 -11.64
CA ALA A 23 2.26 6.44 -11.18
C ALA A 23 2.11 7.42 -12.36
N GLN A 24 3.10 7.48 -13.26
CA GLN A 24 3.03 8.31 -14.47
C GLN A 24 1.82 7.93 -15.35
N HIS A 25 1.53 6.64 -15.48
CA HIS A 25 0.36 6.19 -16.21
C HIS A 25 -0.95 6.65 -15.56
N LEU A 26 -1.07 6.55 -14.23
CA LEU A 26 -2.24 7.05 -13.50
C LEU A 26 -2.36 8.57 -13.58
N GLU A 27 -1.26 9.32 -13.57
CA GLU A 27 -1.26 10.78 -13.75
C GLU A 27 -1.76 11.18 -15.15
N GLU A 28 -1.32 10.48 -16.20
CA GLU A 28 -1.79 10.69 -17.56
C GLU A 28 -3.28 10.33 -17.70
N GLN A 29 -3.72 9.22 -17.10
CA GLN A 29 -5.14 8.86 -17.03
C GLN A 29 -5.97 9.93 -16.30
N LEU A 30 -5.46 10.44 -15.19
CA LEU A 30 -6.12 11.49 -14.41
C LEU A 30 -6.27 12.78 -15.24
N LYS A 31 -5.23 13.18 -15.97
CA LYS A 31 -5.25 14.32 -16.88
C LYS A 31 -6.30 14.16 -17.98
N GLN A 32 -6.38 12.98 -18.58
CA GLN A 32 -7.37 12.66 -19.61
C GLN A 32 -8.80 12.69 -19.05
N LEU A 33 -9.03 12.11 -17.87
CA LEU A 33 -10.32 12.12 -17.21
C LEU A 33 -10.78 13.55 -16.88
N LYS A 34 -9.88 14.39 -16.34
CA LYS A 34 -10.17 15.81 -16.06
C LYS A 34 -10.48 16.59 -17.33
N SER A 35 -9.74 16.35 -18.41
CA SER A 35 -10.01 16.97 -19.72
C SER A 35 -11.39 16.57 -20.25
N ARG A 36 -11.74 15.28 -20.16
CA ARG A 36 -13.05 14.77 -20.59
C ARG A 36 -14.20 15.33 -19.73
N ALA A 37 -14.02 15.40 -18.41
CA ALA A 37 -15.02 15.99 -17.52
C ALA A 37 -15.29 17.46 -17.86
N SER A 38 -14.23 18.23 -18.14
CA SER A 38 -14.35 19.62 -18.58
C SER A 38 -15.12 19.75 -19.91
N GLN A 39 -14.84 18.88 -20.88
CA GLN A 39 -15.58 18.87 -22.15
C GLN A 39 -17.07 18.55 -21.96
N VAL A 40 -17.39 17.55 -21.13
CA VAL A 40 -18.78 17.20 -20.81
C VAL A 40 -19.49 18.37 -20.12
N MET A 41 -18.83 19.01 -19.15
CA MET A 41 -19.39 20.18 -18.47
C MET A 41 -19.66 21.34 -19.42
N VAL A 42 -18.76 21.62 -20.38
CA VAL A 42 -19.00 22.64 -21.42
C VAL A 42 -20.17 22.26 -22.31
N ALA A 43 -20.30 21.00 -22.70
CA ALA A 43 -21.42 20.54 -23.52
C ALA A 43 -22.76 20.66 -22.78
N VAL A 44 -22.80 20.28 -21.49
CA VAL A 44 -24.00 20.46 -20.64
C VAL A 44 -24.38 21.93 -20.54
N GLN A 45 -23.41 22.81 -20.25
CA GLN A 45 -23.66 24.24 -20.13
C GLN A 45 -24.21 24.84 -21.43
N GLN A 46 -23.68 24.43 -22.58
CA GLN A 46 -24.16 24.90 -23.89
C GLN A 46 -25.62 24.52 -24.16
N ILE A 47 -26.03 23.34 -23.70
CA ILE A 47 -27.42 22.88 -23.84
C ILE A 47 -28.32 23.63 -22.84
N GLU A 48 -27.87 23.85 -21.61
CA GLU A 48 -28.63 24.61 -20.60
C GLU A 48 -28.81 26.09 -20.97
N ASP A 49 -27.82 26.67 -21.66
CA ASP A 49 -27.84 28.08 -22.06
C ASP A 49 -28.67 28.32 -23.34
N ASP A 50 -29.15 27.27 -24.04
CA ASP A 50 -29.98 27.42 -25.24
C ASP A 50 -31.44 27.79 -24.88
N PRO A 51 -31.89 29.02 -25.18
CA PRO A 51 -33.25 29.47 -24.85
C PRO A 51 -34.34 28.82 -25.73
N HIS A 52 -33.96 28.06 -26.75
CA HIS A 52 -34.87 27.40 -27.69
C HIS A 52 -34.99 25.88 -27.45
N GLY A 53 -34.37 25.37 -26.38
CA GLY A 53 -34.28 23.95 -26.09
C GLY A 53 -35.54 23.28 -25.55
N PRO A 54 -36.21 22.38 -26.30
CA PRO A 54 -37.34 21.60 -25.80
C PRO A 54 -36.91 20.53 -24.78
N GLU A 55 -37.87 19.83 -24.15
CA GLU A 55 -37.64 18.75 -23.15
C GLU A 55 -36.63 17.65 -23.55
N VAL A 56 -36.37 17.44 -24.86
CA VAL A 56 -35.36 16.50 -25.36
C VAL A 56 -33.95 16.92 -24.95
N GLU A 57 -33.68 18.22 -24.83
CA GLU A 57 -32.42 18.78 -24.38
C GLU A 57 -32.24 18.63 -22.87
N LYS A 58 -33.33 18.67 -22.11
CA LYS A 58 -33.30 18.38 -20.66
C LYS A 58 -32.83 16.95 -20.35
N ALA A 59 -33.28 15.97 -21.14
CA ALA A 59 -32.82 14.59 -20.99
C ALA A 59 -31.32 14.44 -21.35
N GLN A 60 -30.82 15.24 -22.30
CA GLN A 60 -29.39 15.27 -22.65
C GLN A 60 -28.54 15.96 -21.57
N VAL A 61 -29.08 16.98 -20.92
CA VAL A 61 -28.48 17.61 -19.73
C VAL A 61 -28.38 16.61 -18.58
N ASP A 62 -29.47 15.90 -18.29
CA ASP A 62 -29.50 14.87 -17.23
C ASP A 62 -28.50 13.73 -17.53
N ASP A 63 -28.42 13.26 -18.78
CA ASP A 63 -27.40 12.29 -19.19
C ASP A 63 -25.98 12.85 -19.07
N GLY A 64 -25.77 14.11 -19.46
CA GLY A 64 -24.50 14.80 -19.30
C GLY A 64 -24.05 14.91 -17.84
N TYR A 65 -24.98 15.18 -16.92
CA TYR A 65 -24.71 15.17 -15.47
C TYR A 65 -24.37 13.77 -14.96
N GLN A 66 -25.06 12.72 -15.42
CA GLN A 66 -24.73 11.33 -15.07
C GLN A 66 -23.33 10.94 -15.57
N GLN A 67 -22.98 11.33 -16.79
CA GLN A 67 -21.64 11.13 -17.34
C GLN A 67 -20.59 11.89 -16.51
N LEU A 68 -20.89 13.12 -16.09
CA LEU A 68 -20.01 13.91 -15.25
C LEU A 68 -19.80 13.26 -13.89
N GLU A 69 -20.86 12.78 -13.23
CA GLU A 69 -20.78 12.05 -11.95
C GLU A 69 -19.90 10.79 -12.08
N SER A 70 -20.09 10.02 -13.15
CA SER A 70 -19.26 8.84 -13.42
C SER A 70 -17.78 9.22 -13.63
N LEU A 71 -17.50 10.31 -14.33
CA LEU A 71 -16.13 10.79 -14.55
C LEU A 71 -15.51 11.29 -13.24
N LEU A 72 -16.26 12.03 -12.42
CA LEU A 72 -15.80 12.50 -11.11
C LEU A 72 -15.49 11.34 -10.16
N TRP A 73 -16.30 10.28 -10.17
CA TRP A 73 -16.01 9.07 -9.41
C TRP A 73 -14.69 8.42 -9.86
N ARG A 74 -14.46 8.30 -11.17
CA ARG A 74 -13.20 7.74 -11.71
C ARG A 74 -11.99 8.61 -11.41
N ILE A 75 -12.15 9.93 -11.44
CA ILE A 75 -11.12 10.89 -11.04
C ILE A 75 -10.73 10.64 -9.58
N LYS A 76 -11.72 10.57 -8.69
CA LYS A 76 -11.49 10.33 -7.27
C LYS A 76 -10.82 8.98 -7.01
N ASP A 77 -11.26 7.91 -7.65
CA ASP A 77 -10.61 6.58 -7.56
C ASP A 77 -9.14 6.65 -8.00
N THR A 78 -8.86 7.34 -9.10
CA THR A 78 -7.49 7.49 -9.62
C THR A 78 -6.61 8.32 -8.67
N GLU A 79 -7.17 9.38 -8.07
CA GLU A 79 -6.48 10.20 -7.06
C GLU A 79 -6.18 9.40 -5.80
N GLU A 80 -7.13 8.61 -5.29
CA GLU A 80 -6.93 7.73 -4.13
C GLU A 80 -5.86 6.66 -4.40
N ARG A 81 -5.83 6.09 -5.61
CA ARG A 81 -4.79 5.14 -6.02
C ARG A 81 -3.41 5.78 -6.10
N LEU A 82 -3.31 7.00 -6.62
CA LEU A 82 -2.08 7.77 -6.63
C LEU A 82 -1.61 8.09 -5.21
N GLU A 83 -2.51 8.56 -4.33
CA GLU A 83 -2.19 8.84 -2.92
C GLU A 83 -1.71 7.59 -2.18
N GLY A 84 -2.36 6.44 -2.42
CA GLY A 84 -1.96 5.15 -1.85
C GLY A 84 -0.55 4.73 -2.27
N MET A 85 -0.13 5.04 -3.50
CA MET A 85 1.23 4.80 -3.97
C MET A 85 2.25 5.72 -3.29
N THR A 86 1.93 7.00 -3.11
CA THR A 86 2.79 7.94 -2.38
C THR A 86 2.97 7.49 -0.93
N GLN A 87 1.91 7.06 -0.26
CA GLN A 87 1.97 6.54 1.11
C GLN A 87 2.75 5.22 1.20
N ALA A 88 2.58 4.30 0.25
CA ALA A 88 3.36 3.05 0.18
C ALA A 88 4.86 3.30 -0.05
N HIS A 89 5.20 4.26 -0.90
CA HIS A 89 6.59 4.65 -1.14
C HIS A 89 7.20 5.35 0.09
N VAL A 90 6.45 6.25 0.74
CA VAL A 90 6.87 6.90 2.00
C VAL A 90 7.04 5.88 3.13
N THR A 91 6.14 4.92 3.27
CA THR A 91 6.28 3.84 4.27
C THR A 91 7.42 2.88 3.96
N SER A 92 7.68 2.58 2.68
CA SER A 92 8.86 1.81 2.24
C SER A 92 10.16 2.53 2.61
N ILE A 93 10.29 3.82 2.30
CA ILE A 93 11.45 4.65 2.67
C ILE A 93 11.58 4.80 4.18
N ALA A 94 10.48 5.11 4.88
CA ALA A 94 10.48 5.26 6.35
C ALA A 94 10.72 3.92 7.08
N GLY A 95 10.36 2.80 6.47
CA GLY A 95 10.66 1.44 6.93
C GLY A 95 12.12 1.08 6.74
N LEU A 96 12.69 1.38 5.56
CA LEU A 96 14.11 1.24 5.24
C LEU A 96 15.00 2.04 6.18
N ASN A 97 14.63 3.29 6.49
CA ASN A 97 15.38 4.11 7.45
C ASN A 97 15.32 3.52 8.88
N ARG A 98 14.21 2.88 9.28
CA ARG A 98 14.10 2.20 10.59
C ARG A 98 14.91 0.90 10.67
N THR A 99 15.00 0.12 9.58
CA THR A 99 15.84 -1.09 9.53
C THR A 99 17.31 -0.77 9.39
N GLN A 100 17.68 0.25 8.60
CA GLN A 100 19.05 0.75 8.52
C GLN A 100 19.53 1.30 9.86
N LYS A 101 18.68 2.05 10.59
CA LYS A 101 19.00 2.53 11.95
C LYS A 101 19.25 1.37 12.92
N ARG A 102 18.38 0.35 12.95
CA ARG A 102 18.57 -0.85 13.79
C ARG A 102 19.84 -1.62 13.41
N ASN A 103 20.16 -1.74 12.13
CA ASN A 103 21.39 -2.41 11.68
C ASN A 103 22.65 -1.61 12.06
N ALA A 104 22.61 -0.28 11.99
CA ALA A 104 23.70 0.59 12.43
C ALA A 104 23.91 0.50 13.95
N GLU A 105 22.83 0.45 14.74
CA GLU A 105 22.89 0.24 16.19
C GLU A 105 23.45 -1.15 16.55
N GLN A 106 23.05 -2.20 15.83
CA GLN A 106 23.61 -3.55 16.02
C GLN A 106 25.09 -3.65 15.62
N GLN A 107 25.53 -2.95 14.58
CA GLN A 107 26.94 -2.90 14.21
C GLN A 107 27.77 -2.13 15.25
N ALA A 108 27.24 -1.04 15.82
CA ALA A 108 27.89 -0.28 16.88
C ALA A 108 28.09 -1.10 18.17
N THR A 109 27.18 -2.04 18.47
CA THR A 109 27.35 -2.97 19.61
C THR A 109 28.36 -4.09 19.34
N LYS A 110 28.49 -4.56 18.09
CA LYS A 110 29.49 -5.58 17.71
C LYS A 110 30.93 -5.05 17.71
N ILE A 111 31.14 -3.78 17.34
CA ILE A 111 32.47 -3.15 17.33
C ILE A 111 33.00 -2.90 18.76
N LYS A 112 32.12 -2.75 19.75
CA LYS A 112 32.52 -2.56 21.17
C LYS A 112 32.88 -3.86 21.92
N VAL A 113 32.71 -5.05 21.31
CA VAL A 113 32.98 -6.35 21.97
C VAL A 113 34.35 -6.95 21.58
N ALA A 114 35.12 -6.29 20.72
CA ALA A 114 36.47 -6.75 20.34
C ALA A 114 37.58 -6.13 21.23
N LYS A 115 37.61 -6.57 22.51
CA LYS A 115 38.75 -6.93 23.43
C LYS A 115 40.07 -6.11 23.45
N PRO A 116 40.94 -6.18 24.51
CA PRO A 116 41.06 -7.26 25.51
C PRO A 116 41.32 -6.82 26.97
N SER A 117 41.06 -7.70 27.94
CA SER A 117 41.82 -7.65 29.21
C SER A 117 41.95 -9.05 29.79
N LYS A 118 43.19 -9.55 29.82
CA LYS A 118 43.60 -10.66 30.68
C LYS A 118 43.68 -10.11 32.10
N ARG A 119 42.91 -10.68 33.02
CA ARG A 119 43.29 -10.83 34.42
C ARG A 119 42.52 -11.99 35.01
N ASP A 120 43.29 -12.91 35.57
CA ASP A 120 42.87 -13.99 36.45
C ASP A 120 41.88 -13.49 37.49
N ILE A 121 40.83 -14.29 37.72
CA ILE A 121 40.24 -14.55 39.05
C ILE A 121 39.48 -15.87 38.91
N SER A 122 39.91 -16.82 39.73
CA SER A 122 39.31 -18.10 40.04
C SER A 122 38.03 -17.95 40.87
N ASP A 123 37.39 -19.09 41.10
CA ASP A 123 36.34 -19.37 42.09
C ASP A 123 34.93 -18.95 41.63
N ASP A 124 34.09 -19.92 41.26
CA ASP A 124 33.35 -20.83 42.14
C ASP A 124 31.89 -20.37 42.06
N LEU A 125 31.03 -21.29 41.62
CA LEU A 125 29.68 -21.54 42.11
C LEU A 125 28.94 -22.38 41.05
N SER A 126 28.88 -23.65 41.38
CA SER A 126 27.88 -24.63 40.95
C SER A 126 26.45 -24.06 40.98
N ASN A 127 25.63 -24.45 40.01
CA ASN A 127 24.33 -25.03 40.33
C ASN A 127 23.89 -25.97 39.22
N ASP A 128 23.70 -27.22 39.64
CA ASP A 128 22.98 -28.30 38.97
C ASP A 128 21.48 -27.97 38.80
N ASP A 129 20.78 -28.89 38.13
CA ASP A 129 19.32 -29.09 38.04
C ASP A 129 18.53 -28.21 37.05
N ASP A 130 17.62 -28.72 36.21
CA ASP A 130 17.07 -30.07 36.05
C ASP A 130 16.33 -30.16 34.69
N SER A 131 16.16 -31.40 34.28
CA SER A 131 15.40 -32.06 33.20
C SER A 131 14.11 -31.38 32.69
N THR A 132 13.91 -31.37 31.36
CA THR A 132 12.98 -32.21 30.54
C THR A 132 11.48 -31.90 30.60
N THR A 133 10.93 -31.67 29.39
CA THR A 133 9.62 -32.11 28.85
C THR A 133 8.31 -31.83 29.62
N ASP A 134 7.37 -31.15 28.96
CA ASP A 134 5.93 -31.45 28.99
C ASP A 134 5.24 -30.74 27.80
N GLU A 135 4.84 -31.45 26.73
CA GLU A 135 3.45 -31.82 26.37
C GLU A 135 2.44 -30.65 26.46
N SER A 136 1.95 -30.17 25.31
CA SER A 136 0.62 -30.49 24.74
C SER A 136 -0.53 -29.82 25.51
N ASP A 137 -1.24 -28.89 24.87
CA ASP A 137 -2.64 -29.15 24.51
C ASP A 137 -3.30 -27.99 23.74
N ASP A 138 -3.82 -28.39 22.57
CA ASP A 138 -4.87 -27.73 21.79
C ASP A 138 -6.23 -28.25 22.31
N PRO A 139 -7.26 -27.40 22.39
CA PRO A 139 -8.58 -27.92 22.02
C PRO A 139 -9.32 -26.98 21.05
N THR A 140 -9.38 -27.40 19.79
CA THR A 140 -10.60 -27.73 19.04
C THR A 140 -11.90 -27.08 19.58
N VAL A 141 -12.42 -26.09 18.85
CA VAL A 141 -13.77 -25.54 19.06
C VAL A 141 -14.76 -26.31 18.18
N PRO A 142 -15.88 -26.84 18.72
CA PRO A 142 -16.89 -27.51 17.92
C PRO A 142 -17.72 -26.52 17.10
N SER A 143 -18.14 -26.97 15.92
CA SER A 143 -19.20 -26.35 15.11
C SER A 143 -20.56 -26.71 15.69
N ASP A 144 -21.46 -25.73 15.81
CA ASP A 144 -22.90 -25.95 16.01
C ASP A 144 -23.65 -25.51 14.74
N ASP A 145 -24.70 -26.28 14.45
CA ASP A 145 -25.63 -26.32 13.30
C ASP A 145 -26.07 -25.00 12.65
#